data_AF-A0A2S9YN70-F1
#
_entry.id   AF-A0A2S9YN70-F1
#
_cell.length_a   1.000
_cell.length_b   1.000
_cell.length_c   1.000
_cell.angle_alpha   90.00
_cell.angle_beta   90.00
_cell.angle_gamma   90.00
#
_symmetry.space_group_name_H-M   'P 1'
#
loop_
_entity.id
_entity.type
_entity.pdbx_description
1 polymer ?
#
loop_
_entity_poly.entity_id
_entity_poly.type
_entity_poly.pdbx_seq_one_letter_code
_entity_poly.pdbx_strand_id
1 'polypeptide(L)'
;MRRRSVFTLLTLALTAIPLTADAEYRYLCTSVPGACEYSSADVPKLLADVCYYPGSNAIKIKGTAPCPSGSNAFSLIHGEIVDPQTGQVSAYAPLDDACAAGLCAEFAPHDDPQESVMCCENGGPCWPGGTCGGVLYWCHDGVCNDDGTITCFDGEQL
;
A
#
# COMPACT_ATOMS: atom_id res chain seq x y z
N MET A 1 79.85 -7.52 17.74
CA MET A 1 78.45 -7.75 18.16
C MET A 1 77.53 -7.13 17.10
N ARG A 2 76.72 -7.93 16.40
CA ARG A 2 75.91 -7.51 15.25
C ARG A 2 74.41 -7.64 15.63
N ARG A 3 73.76 -6.53 15.99
CA ARG A 3 72.32 -6.52 16.33
C ARG A 3 71.49 -6.53 15.04
N ARG A 4 70.68 -7.57 14.85
CA ARG A 4 69.66 -7.65 13.79
C ARG A 4 68.36 -7.08 14.36
N SER A 5 67.93 -5.93 13.88
CA SER A 5 66.61 -5.38 14.18
C SER A 5 65.61 -5.97 13.18
N VAL A 6 64.66 -6.76 13.68
CA VAL A 6 63.55 -7.32 12.90
C VAL A 6 62.41 -6.29 12.94
N PHE A 7 62.09 -5.69 11.80
CA PHE A 7 60.92 -4.83 11.63
C PHE A 7 59.75 -5.69 11.15
N THR A 8 58.82 -5.99 12.05
CA THR A 8 57.56 -6.67 11.74
C THR A 8 56.57 -5.63 11.24
N LEU A 9 56.26 -5.65 9.94
CA LEU A 9 55.20 -4.85 9.33
C LEU A 9 53.84 -5.45 9.69
N LEU A 10 53.05 -4.72 10.48
CA LEU A 10 51.68 -5.06 10.83
C LEU A 10 50.75 -4.53 9.71
N THR A 11 50.27 -5.41 8.84
CA THR A 11 49.28 -5.08 7.81
C THR A 11 47.89 -4.96 8.44
N LEU A 12 47.38 -3.73 8.51
CA LEU A 12 46.02 -3.44 8.95
C LEU A 12 45.04 -3.80 7.82
N ALA A 13 44.40 -4.96 7.89
CA ALA A 13 43.33 -5.34 6.97
C ALA A 13 42.05 -4.56 7.33
N LEU A 14 41.72 -3.55 6.53
CA LEU A 14 40.48 -2.78 6.66
C LEU A 14 39.33 -3.64 6.10
N THR A 15 38.71 -4.46 6.95
CA THR A 15 37.46 -5.15 6.58
C THR A 15 36.36 -4.11 6.51
N ALA A 16 35.98 -3.71 5.29
CA ALA A 16 34.78 -2.92 5.04
C ALA A 16 33.58 -3.80 5.41
N ILE A 17 33.04 -3.60 6.62
CA ILE A 17 31.75 -4.15 7.00
C ILE A 17 30.73 -3.44 6.11
N PRO A 18 30.00 -4.13 5.22
CA PRO A 18 28.91 -3.50 4.52
C PRO A 18 27.90 -3.07 5.58
N LEU A 19 27.80 -1.77 5.83
CA LEU A 19 26.65 -1.22 6.53
C LEU A 19 25.46 -1.44 5.59
N THR A 20 24.72 -2.52 5.78
CA THR A 20 23.34 -2.60 5.33
C THR A 20 22.59 -1.59 6.18
N ALA A 21 22.62 -0.32 5.78
CA ALA A 21 21.65 0.63 6.27
C ALA A 21 20.29 0.07 5.86
N ASP A 22 19.49 -0.33 6.85
CA ASP A 22 18.08 -0.61 6.67
C ASP A 22 17.47 0.73 6.24
N ALA A 23 17.30 0.90 4.93
CA ALA A 23 16.81 2.15 4.40
C ALA A 23 15.32 2.21 4.73
N GLU A 24 14.93 3.10 5.64
CA GLU A 24 13.52 3.34 5.93
C GLU A 24 12.89 4.05 4.73
N TYR A 25 12.25 3.28 3.86
CA TYR A 25 11.55 3.82 2.70
C TYR A 25 10.19 4.39 3.11
N ARG A 26 9.84 5.52 2.49
CA ARG A 26 8.49 6.11 2.62
C ARG A 26 7.44 5.11 2.17
N TYR A 27 6.28 5.14 2.81
CA TYR A 27 5.16 4.28 2.45
C TYR A 27 4.55 4.71 1.10
N LEU A 28 4.35 3.75 0.19
CA LEU A 28 3.92 4.02 -1.19
C LEU A 28 2.56 4.73 -1.25
N CYS A 29 1.54 4.15 -0.60
CA CYS A 29 0.14 4.57 -0.81
C CYS A 29 -0.17 5.98 -0.31
N THR A 30 0.58 6.47 0.68
CA THR A 30 0.47 7.87 1.15
C THR A 30 1.43 8.82 0.42
N SER A 31 2.45 8.29 -0.25
CA SER A 31 3.47 9.11 -0.93
C SER A 31 3.15 9.38 -2.41
N VAL A 32 2.40 8.49 -3.06
CA VAL A 32 2.08 8.57 -4.48
C VAL A 32 0.57 8.44 -4.69
N PRO A 33 -0.14 9.55 -4.95
CA PRO A 33 -1.56 9.52 -5.24
C PRO A 33 -1.88 8.59 -6.43
N GLY A 34 -2.83 7.67 -6.25
CA GLY A 34 -3.26 6.74 -7.29
C GLY A 34 -2.30 5.58 -7.59
N ALA A 35 -1.23 5.40 -6.79
CA ALA A 35 -0.39 4.21 -6.91
C ALA A 35 -1.03 2.96 -6.28
N CYS A 36 -1.89 3.14 -5.28
CA CYS A 36 -2.59 2.05 -4.62
C CYS A 36 -4.09 2.12 -4.89
N GLU A 37 -4.68 0.96 -5.08
CA GLU A 37 -6.13 0.79 -5.19
C GLU A 37 -6.74 0.74 -3.80
N TYR A 38 -7.84 1.44 -3.58
CA TYR A 38 -8.58 1.33 -2.34
C TYR A 38 -9.26 -0.03 -2.27
N SER A 39 -9.30 -0.62 -1.08
CA SER A 39 -9.89 -1.94 -0.88
C SER A 39 -10.43 -2.10 0.54
N SER A 40 -11.03 -3.25 0.83
CA SER A 40 -11.45 -3.63 2.18
C SER A 40 -10.25 -3.81 3.11
N ALA A 41 -10.51 -3.86 4.40
CA ALA A 41 -9.48 -4.10 5.42
C ALA A 41 -8.82 -5.49 5.31
N ASP A 42 -9.46 -6.44 4.64
CA ASP A 42 -9.08 -7.87 4.59
C ASP A 42 -8.09 -8.23 3.45
N VAL A 43 -7.47 -7.23 2.83
CA VAL A 43 -6.50 -7.45 1.75
C VAL A 43 -5.18 -8.09 2.20
N PRO A 44 -4.48 -8.82 1.31
CA PRO A 44 -3.19 -9.44 1.60
C PRO A 44 -2.11 -8.44 2.04
N LYS A 45 -1.26 -8.89 2.97
CA LYS A 45 -0.06 -8.16 3.40
C LYS A 45 1.18 -8.70 2.68
N LEU A 46 1.87 -7.82 1.94
CA LEU A 46 3.13 -8.13 1.26
C LEU A 46 4.35 -7.85 2.13
N LEU A 47 4.31 -6.76 2.92
CA LEU A 47 5.39 -6.32 3.81
C LEU A 47 6.77 -6.29 3.12
N ALA A 48 6.89 -5.55 2.03
CA ALA A 48 8.12 -5.53 1.23
C ALA A 48 8.47 -4.15 0.67
N ASP A 49 9.73 -4.01 0.27
CA ASP A 49 10.17 -2.87 -0.52
C ASP A 49 9.88 -3.07 -2.00
N VAL A 50 9.38 -2.01 -2.63
CA VAL A 50 9.00 -2.00 -4.05
C VAL A 50 9.67 -0.86 -4.80
N CYS A 51 9.83 -1.04 -6.10
CA CYS A 51 10.18 -0.01 -7.06
C CYS A 51 8.92 0.46 -7.78
N TYR A 52 8.60 1.73 -7.62
CA TYR A 52 7.51 2.40 -8.34
C TYR A 52 8.06 3.10 -9.58
N TYR A 53 7.40 2.90 -10.73
CA TYR A 53 7.76 3.45 -12.03
C TYR A 53 6.76 4.53 -12.44
N PRO A 54 7.06 5.84 -12.23
CA PRO A 54 6.10 6.92 -12.49
C PRO A 54 5.63 7.00 -13.94
N GLY A 55 6.48 6.62 -14.90
CA GLY A 55 6.15 6.68 -16.33
C GLY A 55 5.09 5.67 -16.79
N SER A 56 4.84 4.61 -16.01
CA SER A 56 3.87 3.57 -16.35
C SER A 56 2.90 3.23 -15.21
N ASN A 57 3.00 3.94 -14.09
CA ASN A 57 2.32 3.61 -12.82
C ASN A 57 2.51 2.16 -12.37
N ALA A 58 3.61 1.51 -12.77
CA ALA A 58 3.86 0.11 -12.44
C ALA A 58 4.59 -0.02 -11.10
N ILE A 59 4.33 -1.11 -10.39
CA ILE A 59 4.99 -1.45 -9.12
C ILE A 59 5.64 -2.82 -9.29
N LYS A 60 6.89 -2.93 -8.88
CA LYS A 60 7.61 -4.21 -8.86
C LYS A 60 8.34 -4.41 -7.54
N ILE A 61 8.52 -5.67 -7.14
CA ILE A 61 9.34 -6.00 -5.97
C ILE A 61 10.79 -5.51 -6.18
N LYS A 62 11.38 -4.86 -5.18
CA LYS A 62 12.71 -4.24 -5.31
C LYS A 62 13.87 -5.24 -5.38
N GLY A 63 13.69 -6.45 -4.85
CA GLY A 63 14.76 -7.43 -4.72
C GLY A 63 15.95 -6.87 -3.90
N THR A 64 17.15 -7.41 -4.11
CA THR A 64 18.36 -6.98 -3.38
C THR A 64 19.10 -5.81 -4.03
N ALA A 65 18.82 -5.53 -5.31
CA ALA A 65 19.44 -4.44 -6.03
C ALA A 65 18.76 -3.10 -5.72
N PRO A 66 19.44 -1.97 -5.93
CA PRO A 66 18.78 -0.67 -5.98
C PRO A 66 17.71 -0.63 -7.08
N CYS A 67 16.68 0.19 -6.88
CA CYS A 67 15.68 0.40 -7.92
C CYS A 67 16.32 0.96 -9.21
N PRO A 68 15.91 0.49 -10.40
CA PRO A 68 16.45 0.98 -11.66
C PRO A 68 16.27 2.48 -11.85
N SER A 69 17.11 3.09 -12.68
CA SER A 69 16.97 4.49 -13.07
C SER A 69 15.55 4.81 -13.57
N GLY A 70 14.98 5.91 -13.10
CA GLY A 70 13.60 6.30 -13.43
C GLY A 70 12.52 5.64 -12.57
N SER A 71 12.90 4.87 -11.54
CA SER A 71 11.99 4.35 -10.52
C SER A 71 12.42 4.77 -9.12
N ASN A 72 11.48 4.73 -8.17
CA ASN A 72 11.69 5.16 -6.79
C ASN A 72 11.37 4.01 -5.83
N ALA A 73 12.20 3.85 -4.80
CA ALA A 73 11.98 2.85 -3.76
C ALA A 73 10.96 3.33 -2.72
N PHE A 74 10.02 2.46 -2.35
CA PHE A 74 9.01 2.68 -1.32
C PHE A 74 8.82 1.40 -0.50
N SER A 75 8.33 1.55 0.73
CA SER A 75 7.80 0.43 1.51
C SER A 75 6.33 0.19 1.13
N LEU A 76 5.91 -1.08 1.12
CA LEU A 76 4.54 -1.49 0.86
C LEU A 76 4.09 -2.54 1.88
N ILE A 77 2.96 -2.27 2.54
CA ILE A 77 2.38 -3.15 3.57
C ILE A 77 1.35 -4.08 2.93
N HIS A 78 0.36 -3.52 2.23
CA HIS A 78 -0.75 -4.26 1.63
C HIS A 78 -0.57 -4.35 0.12
N GLY A 79 -0.64 -5.56 -0.41
CA GLY A 79 -0.38 -5.84 -1.81
C GLY A 79 -0.16 -7.32 -2.06
N GLU A 80 -0.10 -7.67 -3.33
CA GLU A 80 0.19 -9.02 -3.78
C GLU A 80 1.04 -9.01 -5.06
N ILE A 81 1.82 -10.08 -5.25
CA ILE A 81 2.57 -10.27 -6.49
C ILE A 81 1.61 -10.86 -7.52
N VAL A 82 1.25 -10.05 -8.52
CA VAL A 82 0.33 -10.45 -9.60
C VAL A 82 1.05 -11.15 -10.75
N ASP A 83 2.35 -10.90 -10.92
CA ASP A 83 3.20 -11.65 -11.86
C ASP A 83 4.53 -12.00 -11.20
N PRO A 84 4.72 -13.27 -10.79
CA PRO A 84 5.95 -13.74 -10.17
C PRO A 84 7.17 -13.72 -11.09
N GLN A 85 7.01 -13.75 -12.41
CA GLN A 85 8.12 -13.75 -13.36
C GLN A 85 8.76 -12.37 -13.48
N THR A 86 7.93 -11.33 -13.48
CA THR A 86 8.38 -9.94 -13.57
C THR A 86 8.48 -9.25 -12.21
N GLY A 87 7.97 -9.89 -11.17
CA GLY A 87 7.84 -9.34 -9.83
C GLY A 87 6.81 -8.20 -9.75
N GLN A 88 5.82 -8.17 -10.66
CA GLN A 88 4.79 -7.14 -10.67
C GLN A 88 3.90 -7.27 -9.44
N VAL A 89 3.55 -6.13 -8.86
CA VAL A 89 2.77 -6.04 -7.62
C VAL A 89 1.51 -5.20 -7.86
N SER A 90 0.38 -5.67 -7.33
CA SER A 90 -0.79 -4.83 -7.05
C SER A 90 -0.67 -4.31 -5.62
N ALA A 91 -0.91 -3.02 -5.42
CA ALA A 91 -0.78 -2.37 -4.13
C ALA A 91 -2.13 -1.85 -3.64
N TYR A 92 -2.43 -2.10 -2.36
CA TYR A 92 -3.72 -1.78 -1.79
C TYR A 92 -3.61 -0.72 -0.69
N ALA A 93 -4.61 0.13 -0.62
CA ALA A 93 -4.86 1.07 0.46
C ALA A 93 -6.16 0.65 1.15
N PRO A 94 -6.08 -0.22 2.18
CA PRO A 94 -7.27 -0.65 2.91
C PRO A 94 -7.98 0.54 3.55
N LEU A 95 -9.30 0.56 3.48
CA LEU A 95 -10.15 1.53 4.15
C LEU A 95 -10.88 0.89 5.33
N ASP A 96 -11.32 1.72 6.27
CA ASP A 96 -12.16 1.27 7.38
C ASP A 96 -13.53 0.82 6.85
N ASP A 97 -14.09 -0.20 7.48
CA ASP A 97 -15.42 -0.71 7.13
C ASP A 97 -16.53 0.30 7.47
N ALA A 98 -17.42 0.51 6.50
CA ALA A 98 -18.59 1.38 6.62
C ALA A 98 -19.49 1.00 7.80
N CYS A 99 -19.78 -0.29 7.94
CA CYS A 99 -20.77 -0.78 8.88
C CYS A 99 -20.24 -0.76 10.32
N ALA A 100 -18.97 -1.11 10.51
CA ALA A 100 -18.23 -0.99 11.76
C ALA A 100 -18.12 0.48 12.22
N ALA A 101 -18.10 1.42 11.28
CA ALA A 101 -18.17 2.86 11.55
C ALA A 101 -19.61 3.36 11.86
N GLY A 102 -20.62 2.49 11.78
CA GLY A 102 -22.03 2.84 12.03
C GLY A 102 -22.69 3.63 10.89
N LEU A 103 -22.16 3.50 9.66
CA LEU A 103 -22.64 4.23 8.49
C LEU A 103 -23.61 3.42 7.62
N CYS A 104 -23.75 2.11 7.89
CA CYS A 104 -24.66 1.26 7.16
C CYS A 104 -26.11 1.37 7.65
N ALA A 105 -27.03 1.28 6.69
CA ALA A 105 -28.43 1.03 6.97
C ALA A 105 -28.67 -0.46 7.30
N GLU A 106 -29.79 -0.75 7.95
CA GLU A 106 -30.27 -2.13 8.07
C GLU A 106 -30.43 -2.74 6.68
N PHE A 107 -30.00 -4.00 6.52
CA PHE A 107 -30.12 -4.69 5.24
C PHE A 107 -31.54 -4.65 4.69
N ALA A 108 -31.66 -4.21 3.44
CA ALA A 108 -32.87 -4.27 2.66
C ALA A 108 -32.56 -5.01 1.34
N PRO A 109 -33.37 -5.99 0.91
CA PRO A 109 -33.17 -6.63 -0.38
C PRO A 109 -33.16 -5.59 -1.51
N HIS A 110 -32.13 -5.62 -2.34
CA HIS A 110 -31.95 -4.72 -3.47
C HIS A 110 -31.26 -5.45 -4.62
N ASP A 111 -31.42 -4.91 -5.81
CA ASP A 111 -30.80 -5.45 -7.03
C ASP A 111 -29.38 -4.87 -7.19
N ASP A 112 -28.47 -5.69 -7.69
CA ASP A 112 -27.08 -5.33 -8.05
C ASP A 112 -26.23 -4.71 -6.91
N PRO A 113 -26.08 -5.38 -5.75
CA PRO A 113 -25.17 -4.92 -4.68
C PRO A 113 -23.76 -4.68 -5.22
N GLN A 114 -23.17 -3.51 -4.93
CA GLN A 114 -21.81 -3.18 -5.37
C GLN A 114 -20.90 -2.88 -4.18
N GLU A 115 -19.75 -3.55 -4.16
CA GLU A 115 -18.62 -3.11 -3.36
C GLU A 115 -18.08 -1.79 -3.91
N SER A 116 -17.84 -0.81 -3.04
CA SER A 116 -17.28 0.46 -3.47
C SER A 116 -16.60 1.23 -2.35
N VAL A 117 -15.65 2.08 -2.74
CA VAL A 117 -15.22 3.17 -1.88
C VAL A 117 -16.36 4.18 -1.78
N MET A 118 -16.66 4.58 -0.56
CA MET A 118 -17.51 5.73 -0.31
C MET A 118 -16.72 6.83 0.38
N CYS A 119 -17.02 8.07 0.00
CA CYS A 119 -16.65 9.22 0.80
C CYS A 119 -17.85 9.76 1.56
N CYS A 120 -17.70 9.89 2.88
CA CYS A 120 -18.69 10.53 3.73
C CYS A 120 -18.18 11.90 4.22
N GLU A 121 -18.98 12.94 3.99
CA GLU A 121 -18.76 14.23 4.64
C GLU A 121 -19.04 14.13 6.15
N ASN A 122 -18.37 14.97 6.95
CA ASN A 122 -18.51 14.90 8.41
C ASN A 122 -19.95 15.26 8.85
N GLY A 123 -20.75 14.23 9.17
CA GLY A 123 -22.17 14.37 9.49
C GLY A 123 -23.07 14.65 8.28
N GLY A 124 -22.55 14.48 7.06
CA GLY A 124 -23.27 14.66 5.79
C GLY A 124 -23.55 13.33 5.07
N PRO A 125 -24.07 13.38 3.83
CA PRO A 125 -24.27 12.19 3.02
C PRO A 125 -22.94 11.56 2.57
N CYS A 126 -23.04 10.35 2.01
CA CYS A 126 -21.91 9.65 1.41
C CYS A 126 -22.06 9.55 -0.11
N TRP A 127 -20.96 9.67 -0.84
CA TRP A 127 -20.91 9.56 -2.30
C TRP A 127 -19.95 8.45 -2.71
N PRO A 128 -20.20 7.76 -3.83
CA PRO A 128 -19.26 6.78 -4.35
C PRO A 128 -17.96 7.46 -4.83
N GLY A 129 -16.82 6.82 -4.56
CA GLY A 129 -15.51 7.21 -5.06
C GLY A 129 -14.53 7.70 -4.00
N GLY A 130 -13.25 7.66 -4.37
CA GLY A 130 -12.11 7.95 -3.48
C GLY A 130 -11.63 9.40 -3.43
N THR A 131 -12.41 10.36 -3.97
CA THR A 131 -12.02 11.78 -3.99
C THR A 131 -12.99 12.59 -3.16
N CYS A 132 -12.54 13.09 -2.00
CA CYS A 132 -13.38 14.01 -1.23
C CYS A 132 -12.64 14.79 -0.14
N GLY A 133 -13.34 15.76 0.46
CA GLY A 133 -12.92 16.48 1.67
C GLY A 133 -13.33 15.82 2.98
N GLY A 134 -13.93 14.62 2.92
CA GLY A 134 -14.40 13.83 4.06
C GLY A 134 -13.52 12.62 4.38
N VAL A 135 -14.12 11.59 4.98
CA VAL A 135 -13.45 10.32 5.31
C VAL A 135 -13.87 9.25 4.30
N LEU A 136 -12.89 8.47 3.84
CA LEU A 136 -13.13 7.34 2.95
C LEU A 136 -13.37 6.08 3.77
N TYR A 137 -14.38 5.31 3.36
CA TYR A 137 -14.73 4.02 3.93
C TYR A 137 -14.93 3.00 2.82
N TRP A 138 -14.78 1.73 3.16
CA TRP A 138 -15.15 0.62 2.29
C TRP A 138 -16.60 0.23 2.53
N CYS A 139 -17.42 0.26 1.49
CA CYS A 139 -18.77 -0.28 1.52
C CYS A 139 -18.76 -1.64 0.82
N HIS A 140 -19.12 -2.68 1.55
CA HIS A 140 -19.22 -4.04 1.03
C HIS A 140 -20.50 -4.26 0.22
N ASP A 141 -21.59 -3.62 0.63
CA ASP A 141 -22.90 -3.80 0.02
C ASP A 141 -23.58 -2.45 -0.22
N GLY A 142 -23.36 -1.88 -1.40
CA GLY A 142 -23.75 -0.51 -1.74
C GLY A 142 -24.73 -0.39 -2.89
N VAL A 143 -25.66 0.57 -2.77
CA VAL A 143 -26.57 1.00 -3.85
C VAL A 143 -26.42 2.48 -4.10
N CYS A 144 -26.17 2.85 -5.36
CA CYS A 144 -26.20 4.25 -5.80
C CYS A 144 -27.65 4.74 -5.90
N ASN A 145 -27.95 5.81 -5.17
CA ASN A 145 -29.25 6.46 -5.18
C ASN A 145 -29.39 7.42 -6.38
N ASP A 146 -30.63 7.79 -6.72
CA ASP A 146 -30.94 8.72 -7.83
C ASP A 146 -30.35 10.13 -7.61
N ASP A 147 -30.05 10.51 -6.36
CA ASP A 147 -29.41 11.77 -6.00
C ASP A 147 -27.88 11.75 -6.08
N GLY A 148 -27.30 10.60 -6.47
CA GLY A 148 -25.86 10.38 -6.60
C GLY A 148 -25.15 10.03 -5.29
N THR A 149 -25.89 9.91 -4.18
CA THR A 149 -25.35 9.36 -2.94
C THR A 149 -25.28 7.84 -3.01
N ILE A 150 -24.61 7.23 -2.03
CA ILE A 150 -24.60 5.78 -1.86
C ILE A 150 -25.20 5.41 -0.51
N THR A 151 -26.07 4.40 -0.52
CA THR A 151 -26.52 3.72 0.70
C THR A 151 -25.70 2.44 0.84
N CYS A 152 -24.99 2.31 1.96
CA CYS A 152 -24.34 1.06 2.33
C CYS A 152 -25.24 0.26 3.27
N PHE A 153 -25.28 -1.06 3.11
CA PHE A 153 -26.11 -1.97 3.89
C PHE A 153 -25.26 -2.95 4.68
N ASP A 154 -25.75 -3.34 5.86
CA ASP A 154 -25.17 -4.45 6.65
C ASP A 154 -25.59 -5.80 6.04
N GLY A 155 -25.21 -6.02 4.79
CA GLY A 155 -25.54 -7.22 4.00
C GLY A 155 -24.51 -8.34 4.09
N GLU A 156 -23.27 -8.02 4.46
CA GLU A 156 -22.19 -8.99 4.67
C GLU A 156 -22.12 -9.49 6.13
N GLN A 157 -23.21 -10.11 6.58
CA GLN A 157 -23.17 -11.05 7.71
C GLN A 157 -24.00 -12.30 7.39
N LEU A 158 -23.66 -13.01 6.31
CA LEU A 158 -24.10 -14.40 6.07
C LEU A 158 -22.95 -15.29 5.59
#